data_AF-A0A3D8PWT2-F1
#
_entry.id   AF-A0A3D8PWT2-F1
#
_cell.length_a   1.000
_cell.length_b   1.000
_cell.length_c   1.000
_cell.angle_alpha   90.00
_cell.angle_beta   90.00
_cell.angle_gamma   90.00
#
_symmetry.space_group_name_H-M   'P 1'
#
loop_
_entity.id
_entity.type
_entity.pdbx_description
1 polymer ?
#
loop_
_entity_poly.entity_id
_entity_poly.type
_entity_poly.pdbx_seq_one_letter_code
_entity_poly.pdbx_strand_id
1 'polypeptide(L)'
;MSQANIPDISPNITIDRNDVINLLLASIALEEIGLAHIINAEGEKIQYVLGTLIPNLPDPPASIDQIIAINDNVQSTLETILKKELLLQTKLKNILDII
;
A
#
# COMPACT_ATOMS: atom_id res chain seq x y z
N MET A 1 26.85 -42.84 6.57
CA MET A 1 26.76 -41.45 6.11
C MET A 1 26.38 -40.59 7.31
N SER A 2 27.24 -39.67 7.77
CA SER A 2 26.91 -38.73 8.85
C SER A 2 26.22 -37.51 8.26
N GLN A 3 24.97 -37.24 8.65
CA GLN A 3 24.33 -35.96 8.34
C GLN A 3 25.06 -34.82 9.06
N ALA A 4 25.07 -33.64 8.45
CA ALA A 4 25.57 -32.43 9.09
C ALA A 4 24.68 -32.09 10.30
N ASN A 5 25.30 -31.90 11.46
CA ASN A 5 24.61 -31.44 12.66
C ASN A 5 24.38 -29.93 12.52
N ILE A 6 23.13 -29.50 12.33
CA ILE A 6 22.79 -28.08 12.37
C ILE A 6 22.84 -27.65 13.85
N PRO A 7 23.59 -26.59 14.20
CA PRO A 7 23.65 -26.11 15.58
C PRO A 7 22.27 -25.69 16.04
N ASP A 8 21.94 -26.02 17.28
CA ASP A 8 20.71 -25.55 17.90
C ASP A 8 20.83 -24.03 18.14
N ILE A 9 19.85 -23.27 17.67
CA ILE A 9 19.77 -21.82 17.83
C ILE A 9 18.63 -21.54 18.81
N SER A 10 18.98 -21.02 19.98
CA SER A 10 18.03 -20.51 20.98
C SER A 10 17.96 -18.99 20.89
N PRO A 11 17.06 -18.42 20.07
CA PRO A 11 16.91 -16.97 19.99
C PRO A 11 16.43 -16.43 21.33
N ASN A 12 17.06 -15.36 21.81
CA ASN A 12 16.55 -14.60 22.95
C ASN A 12 15.46 -13.65 22.43
N ILE A 13 14.20 -14.04 22.59
CA ILE A 13 13.04 -13.25 22.19
C ILE A 13 12.52 -12.50 23.42
N THR A 14 12.65 -11.17 23.42
CA THR A 14 12.20 -10.30 24.50
C THR A 14 10.83 -9.67 24.25
N ILE A 15 10.17 -10.04 23.16
CA ILE A 15 8.89 -9.48 22.69
C ILE A 15 7.75 -10.33 23.26
N ASP A 16 6.79 -9.71 23.93
CA ASP A 16 5.61 -10.41 24.45
C ASP A 16 4.42 -10.41 23.46
N ARG A 17 3.33 -11.08 23.83
CA ARG A 17 2.12 -11.18 22.99
C ARG A 17 1.51 -9.80 22.66
N ASN A 18 1.50 -8.89 23.64
CA ASN A 18 0.93 -7.55 23.46
C ASN A 18 1.81 -6.71 22.53
N ASP A 19 3.13 -6.83 22.65
CA ASP A 19 4.07 -6.20 21.73
C ASP A 19 3.84 -6.68 20.28
N VAL A 20 3.65 -7.98 20.08
CA VAL A 20 3.33 -8.54 18.75
C VAL A 20 2.02 -7.98 18.21
N ILE A 21 0.96 -7.92 19.02
CA ILE A 21 -0.33 -7.35 18.60
C ILE A 21 -0.15 -5.88 18.18
N ASN A 22 0.55 -5.08 18.98
CA ASN A 22 0.83 -3.68 18.68
C ASN A 22 1.64 -3.52 17.38
N LEU A 23 2.65 -4.36 17.16
CA LEU A 23 3.45 -4.35 15.92
C LEU A 23 2.61 -4.75 14.70
N LEU A 24 1.71 -5.72 14.83
CA LEU A 24 0.81 -6.12 13.75
C LEU A 24 -0.19 -5.01 13.41
N LEU A 25 -0.78 -4.35 14.41
CA LEU A 25 -1.64 -3.18 14.19
C LEU A 25 -0.88 -2.01 13.56
N ALA A 26 0.33 -1.72 14.05
CA ALA A 26 1.20 -0.71 13.46
C ALA A 26 1.55 -1.03 12.00
N SER A 27 1.74 -2.31 11.67
CA SER A 27 2.00 -2.71 10.28
C SER A 27 0.83 -2.41 9.36
N ILE A 28 -0.43 -2.57 9.83
CA ILE A 28 -1.61 -2.17 9.06
C ILE A 28 -1.61 -0.65 8.85
N ALA A 29 -1.39 0.13 9.93
CA ALA A 29 -1.36 1.59 9.83
C ALA A 29 -0.28 2.10 8.86
N LEU A 30 0.89 1.45 8.81
CA LEU A 30 1.94 1.79 7.84
C LEU A 30 1.55 1.47 6.39
N GLU A 31 0.85 0.35 6.17
CA GLU A 31 0.32 0.01 4.86
C GLU A 31 -0.75 1.02 4.40
N GLU A 32 -1.66 1.43 5.29
CA GLU A 32 -2.68 2.46 5.05
C GLU A 32 -2.06 3.82 4.65
N ILE A 33 -1.02 4.26 5.37
CA ILE A 33 -0.27 5.48 5.02
C ILE A 33 0.33 5.36 3.62
N GLY A 34 0.91 4.20 3.29
CA GLY A 34 1.44 3.91 1.96
C GLY A 34 0.36 4.02 0.87
N LEU A 35 -0.82 3.44 1.10
CA LEU A 35 -1.94 3.50 0.16
C LEU A 35 -2.44 4.94 -0.03
N ALA A 36 -2.53 5.74 1.05
CA ALA A 36 -2.90 7.15 0.97
C ALA A 36 -1.93 7.95 0.07
N HIS A 37 -0.63 7.69 0.14
CA HIS A 37 0.34 8.31 -0.75
C HIS A 37 0.15 7.92 -2.22
N ILE A 38 -0.20 6.67 -2.51
CA ILE A 38 -0.52 6.23 -3.88
C ILE A 38 -1.76 6.95 -4.39
N ILE A 39 -2.82 7.03 -3.59
CA ILE A 39 -4.06 7.75 -3.96
C ILE A 39 -3.75 9.22 -4.28
N ASN A 40 -2.94 9.88 -3.45
CA ASN A 40 -2.52 11.26 -3.69
C ASN A 40 -1.72 11.40 -4.99
N ALA A 41 -0.79 10.49 -5.26
CA ALA A 41 0.00 10.50 -6.49
C ALA A 41 -0.88 10.29 -7.75
N GLU A 42 -1.91 9.43 -7.67
CA GLU A 42 -2.90 9.28 -8.73
C GLU A 42 -3.72 10.57 -8.92
N GLY A 43 -4.06 11.28 -7.85
CA GLY A 43 -4.69 12.59 -7.90
C GLY A 43 -3.81 13.65 -8.59
N GLU A 44 -2.54 13.73 -8.21
CA GLU A 44 -1.55 14.62 -8.84
C GLU A 44 -1.36 14.29 -10.33
N LYS A 45 -1.38 13.01 -10.71
CA LYS A 45 -1.33 12.58 -12.11
C LYS A 45 -2.49 13.15 -12.94
N ILE A 46 -3.70 13.12 -12.40
CA ILE A 46 -4.89 13.74 -13.04
C ILE A 46 -4.68 15.25 -13.16
N GLN A 47 -4.28 15.91 -12.07
CA GLN A 47 -4.06 17.36 -12.06
C GLN A 47 -2.98 17.80 -13.05
N TYR A 48 -1.91 17.01 -13.20
CA TYR A 48 -0.83 17.27 -14.15
C TYR A 48 -1.36 17.30 -15.59
N VAL A 49 -2.15 16.30 -15.96
CA VAL A 49 -2.68 16.14 -17.32
C VAL A 49 -3.72 17.21 -17.65
N LEU A 50 -4.52 17.62 -16.67
CA LEU A 50 -5.46 18.73 -16.79
C LEU A 50 -4.78 20.11 -16.69
N GLY A 51 -3.48 20.15 -16.39
CA GLY A 51 -2.70 21.38 -16.23
C GLY A 51 -3.08 22.22 -15.02
N THR A 52 -3.63 21.60 -13.97
CA THR A 52 -3.98 22.27 -12.70
C THR A 52 -2.90 22.13 -11.63
N LEU A 53 -1.89 21.27 -11.83
CA LEU A 53 -0.82 21.01 -10.86
C LEU A 53 0.30 22.06 -10.89
N ILE A 54 0.67 22.55 -12.08
CA ILE A 54 1.77 23.50 -12.27
C ILE A 54 1.27 24.82 -12.86
N PRO A 55 1.96 25.95 -12.60
CA PRO A 55 1.67 27.19 -13.29
C PRO A 55 1.98 26.99 -14.78
N ASN A 56 0.96 27.17 -15.63
CA ASN A 56 0.92 26.93 -17.08
C ASN A 56 0.57 25.48 -17.47
N LEU A 57 -0.41 25.35 -18.37
CA LEU A 57 -0.77 24.08 -18.98
C LEU A 57 0.41 23.50 -19.78
N PRO A 58 0.52 22.15 -19.87
CA PRO A 58 1.37 21.52 -20.88
C PRO A 58 1.02 22.04 -22.27
N ASP A 59 2.03 22.40 -23.08
CA ASP A 59 1.87 22.82 -24.47
C ASP A 59 2.57 21.79 -25.39
N PRO A 60 1.83 21.07 -26.27
CA PRO A 60 0.38 21.12 -26.43
C PRO A 60 -0.38 20.47 -25.26
N PRO A 61 -1.66 20.83 -25.04
CA PRO A 61 -2.50 20.17 -24.04
C PRO A 61 -2.71 18.69 -24.38
N ALA A 62 -2.99 17.88 -23.36
CA ALA A 62 -3.30 16.46 -23.55
C ALA A 62 -4.52 16.28 -24.46
N SER A 63 -4.45 15.29 -25.36
CA SER A 63 -5.60 14.91 -26.18
C SER A 63 -6.68 14.22 -25.35
N ILE A 64 -7.91 14.20 -25.85
CA ILE A 64 -9.02 13.49 -25.21
C ILE A 64 -8.68 12.01 -24.99
N ASP A 65 -8.06 11.36 -25.98
CA ASP A 65 -7.65 9.95 -25.88
C ASP A 65 -6.62 9.72 -24.77
N GLN A 66 -5.68 10.66 -24.59
CA GLN A 66 -4.71 10.60 -23.49
C GLN A 66 -5.41 10.76 -22.12
N ILE A 67 -6.38 11.67 -22.01
CA ILE A 67 -7.15 11.87 -20.79
C ILE A 67 -7.94 10.62 -20.43
N ILE A 68 -8.61 9.99 -21.40
CA ILE A 68 -9.35 8.73 -21.19
C ILE A 68 -8.38 7.63 -20.74
N ALA A 69 -7.25 7.47 -21.42
CA ALA A 69 -6.27 6.43 -21.08
C ALA A 69 -5.70 6.58 -19.66
N ILE A 70 -5.51 7.83 -19.20
CA ILE A 70 -5.08 8.11 -17.82
C ILE A 70 -6.18 7.83 -16.82
N ASN A 71 -7.43 8.22 -17.12
CA ASN A 71 -8.58 7.91 -16.27
C ASN A 71 -8.74 6.39 -16.06
N ASP A 72 -8.62 5.60 -17.13
CA ASP A 72 -8.70 4.14 -17.06
C ASP A 72 -7.54 3.55 -16.23
N ASN A 73 -6.34 4.11 -16.34
CA ASN A 73 -5.19 3.72 -15.52
C ASN A 73 -5.39 4.03 -14.03
N VAL A 74 -5.89 5.22 -13.71
CA VAL A 74 -6.22 5.63 -12.34
C VAL A 74 -7.28 4.68 -11.78
N GLN A 75 -8.34 4.40 -12.54
CA GLN A 75 -9.40 3.48 -12.13
C GLN A 75 -8.83 2.09 -11.80
N SER A 76 -7.98 1.54 -12.67
CA SER A 76 -7.33 0.24 -12.43
C SER A 76 -6.45 0.23 -11.17
N THR A 77 -5.77 1.35 -10.90
CA THR A 77 -4.96 1.52 -9.69
C THR A 77 -5.85 1.55 -8.44
N LEU A 78 -6.96 2.32 -8.47
CA LEU A 78 -7.93 2.38 -7.38
C LEU A 78 -8.61 1.03 -7.11
N GLU A 79 -8.92 0.26 -8.15
CA GLU A 79 -9.43 -1.11 -8.00
C GLU A 79 -8.42 -2.05 -7.30
N THR A 80 -7.13 -1.86 -7.59
CA THR A 80 -6.07 -2.63 -6.94
C THR A 80 -5.90 -2.23 -5.47
N ILE A 81 -6.01 -0.94 -5.16
CA ILE A 81 -6.00 -0.42 -3.79
C ILE A 81 -7.20 -0.99 -3.02
N LEU A 82 -8.40 -0.99 -3.59
CA LEU A 82 -9.59 -1.56 -2.95
C LEU A 82 -9.41 -3.04 -2.60
N LYS A 83 -8.77 -3.84 -3.47
CA LYS A 83 -8.45 -5.24 -3.15
C LYS A 83 -7.47 -5.34 -1.99
N LYS A 84 -6.49 -4.42 -1.91
CA LYS A 84 -5.54 -4.37 -0.80
C LYS A 84 -6.21 -3.98 0.51
N GLU A 85 -7.12 -3.01 0.50
CA GLU A 85 -7.97 -2.62 1.65
C GLU A 85 -8.73 -3.83 2.20
N LEU A 86 -9.34 -4.65 1.34
CA LEU A 86 -10.04 -5.86 1.78
C LEU A 86 -9.09 -6.89 2.45
N LEU A 87 -7.85 -7.00 1.97
CA LEU A 87 -6.83 -7.85 2.59
C LEU A 87 -6.37 -7.28 3.94
N LEU A 88 -6.21 -5.96 4.05
CA LEU A 88 -5.89 -5.27 5.31
C LEU A 88 -7.00 -5.44 6.34
N GLN A 89 -8.25 -5.30 5.93
CA GLN A 89 -9.42 -5.57 6.77
C GLN A 89 -9.43 -7.04 7.26
N THR A 90 -9.10 -7.99 6.38
CA THR A 90 -8.97 -9.40 6.77
C THR A 90 -7.86 -9.60 7.80
N LYS A 91 -6.69 -8.97 7.59
CA LYS A 91 -5.56 -9.00 8.52
C LYS A 91 -5.94 -8.39 9.87
N LEU A 92 -6.64 -7.26 9.88
CA LEU A 92 -7.15 -6.62 11.10
C LEU A 92 -8.08 -7.56 11.86
N LYS A 93 -9.06 -8.16 11.18
CA LYS A 93 -9.99 -9.12 11.80
C LYS A 93 -9.24 -10.27 12.46
N ASN A 94 -8.28 -10.87 11.77
CA ASN A 94 -7.48 -11.97 12.33
C ASN A 94 -6.68 -11.56 13.58
N ILE A 95 -6.21 -10.30 13.63
CA ILE A 95 -5.53 -9.76 14.83
C ILE A 95 -6.55 -9.58 15.96
N LEU A 96 -7.73 -9.04 15.68
CA LEU A 96 -8.77 -8.85 16.69
C LEU A 96 -9.25 -10.19 17.28
N ASP A 97 -9.27 -11.26 16.51
CA ASP A 97 -9.64 -12.61 16.99
C ASP A 97 -8.61 -13.20 17.98
N ILE A 98 -7.38 -12.64 18.04
CA ILE A 98 -6.35 -13.02 19.00
C ILE A 98 -6.18 -11.99 20.13
N ILE A 99 -7.04 -10.99 20.27
CA ILE A 99 -7.02 -10.10 21.45
C ILE A 99 -7.78 -10.80 22.58
#